data_AF-A0A4Y8BZU5-F1
#
_entry.id   AF-A0A4Y8BZU5-F1
#
_cell.length_a   1.000
_cell.length_b   1.000
_cell.length_c   1.000
_cell.angle_alpha   90.00
_cell.angle_beta   90.00
_cell.angle_gamma   90.00
#
_symmetry.space_group_name_H-M   'P 1'
#
loop_
_entity.id
_entity.type
_entity.pdbx_description
1 polymer ?
#
loop_
_entity_poly.entity_id
_entity_poly.type
_entity_poly.pdbx_seq_one_letter_code
_entity_poly.pdbx_strand_id
1 'polypeptide(L)' 'PTSALDPEMIGEVLSIMKDVAKEGLTMLVVTHEMGFARNVANRIFFMDKGKIAVDASPKEVFENPSNERLREFL' A
#
# COMPACT_ATOMS: atom_id res chain seq x y z
N PRO A 1 2.54 -8.94 -0.27
CA PRO A 1 2.20 -10.33 0.12
C PRO A 1 1.48 -11.15 -0.98
N THR A 2 1.08 -10.53 -2.09
CA THR A 2 0.38 -11.19 -3.22
C THR A 2 1.30 -11.52 -4.41
N SER A 3 2.59 -11.23 -4.30
CA SER A 3 3.55 -11.22 -5.42
C SER A 3 3.92 -12.60 -5.98
N ALA A 4 3.44 -13.68 -5.37
CA ALA A 4 3.69 -15.07 -5.77
C ALA A 4 2.40 -15.86 -6.01
N LEU A 5 1.26 -15.18 -6.11
CA LEU A 5 -0.05 -15.79 -6.31
C LEU A 5 -0.54 -15.52 -7.73
N ASP A 6 -1.27 -16.48 -8.28
CA ASP A 6 -1.95 -16.31 -9.57
C ASP A 6 -2.96 -15.16 -9.50
N PRO A 7 -3.15 -14.36 -10.57
CA PRO A 7 -4.00 -13.16 -10.57
C PRO A 7 -5.42 -13.37 -10.03
N GLU A 8 -5.99 -14.57 -10.23
CA GLU A 8 -7.31 -14.94 -9.73
C GLU A 8 -7.38 -15.01 -8.19
N MET A 9 -6.31 -15.47 -7.54
CA MET A 9 -6.25 -15.64 -6.08
C MET A 9 -5.89 -14.35 -5.33
N ILE A 10 -5.33 -13.35 -6.03
CA ILE A 10 -4.97 -12.05 -5.44
C ILE A 10 -6.21 -11.37 -4.83
N GLY A 11 -7.35 -11.42 -5.52
CA GLY A 11 -8.59 -10.79 -5.06
C GLY A 11 -9.09 -11.32 -3.71
N GLU A 12 -9.03 -12.64 -3.52
CA GLU A 12 -9.49 -13.30 -2.29
C GLU A 12 -8.61 -12.92 -1.09
N VAL A 13 -7.28 -12.99 -1.26
CA VAL A 13 -6.34 -12.59 -0.21
C VAL A 13 -6.51 -11.11 0.16
N LEU A 14 -6.66 -10.23 -0.83
CA LEU A 14 -6.90 -8.81 -0.56
C LEU A 14 -8.23 -8.56 0.17
N SER A 15 -9.25 -9.39 -0.06
CA SER A 15 -10.53 -9.29 0.68
C SER A 15 -10.36 -9.67 2.15
N ILE A 16 -9.69 -10.79 2.43
CA ILE A 16 -9.41 -11.20 3.82
C ILE A 16 -8.59 -10.13 4.53
N MET A 17 -7.56 -9.58 3.87
CA MET A 17 -6.75 -8.50 4.45
C MET A 17 -7.56 -7.24 4.72
N LYS A 18 -8.55 -6.90 3.89
CA LYS A 18 -9.48 -5.79 4.13
C LYS A 18 -10.34 -6.03 5.37
N ASP A 19 -10.82 -7.25 5.56
CA ASP A 19 -11.69 -7.57 6.67
C ASP A 19 -10.92 -7.57 8.00
N VAL A 20 -9.70 -8.12 8.01
CA VAL A 20 -8.77 -8.03 9.16
C VAL A 20 -8.45 -6.57 9.51
N ALA A 21 -8.26 -5.70 8.51
CA ALA A 21 -8.03 -4.28 8.75
C ALA A 21 -9.25 -3.58 9.38
N LYS A 22 -10.48 -3.97 9.02
CA LYS A 22 -11.72 -3.43 9.62
C LYS A 22 -11.92 -3.87 11.07
N GLU A 23 -11.37 -5.00 11.48
CA GLU A 23 -11.40 -5.48 12.87
C GLU A 23 -10.56 -4.62 13.83
N GLY A 24 -9.84 -3.61 13.31
CA GLY A 24 -9.06 -2.66 14.12
C GLY A 24 -7.68 -3.19 14.51
N LEU A 25 -7.22 -4.27 13.87
CA LEU A 25 -5.89 -4.81 14.06
C LEU A 25 -4.84 -3.90 13.44
N THR A 26 -3.72 -3.70 14.14
CA THR A 26 -2.58 -2.98 13.57
C THR A 26 -1.87 -3.87 12.56
N MET A 27 -1.83 -3.43 11.30
CA MET A 27 -1.22 -4.18 10.20
C MET A 27 -0.08 -3.40 9.56
N LEU A 28 1.05 -4.09 9.31
CA LEU A 28 2.12 -3.61 8.45
C LEU A 28 2.14 -4.46 7.18
N VAL A 29 1.94 -3.83 6.04
CA VAL A 29 1.81 -4.53 4.76
C VAL A 29 2.83 -4.00 3.76
N VAL A 30 3.68 -4.90 3.25
CA VAL A 30 4.56 -4.62 2.10
C VAL A 30 3.86 -5.13 0.84
N THR A 31 3.49 -4.22 -0.07
CA THR A 31 2.74 -4.55 -1.28
C THR A 31 3.08 -3.61 -2.44
N HIS A 32 2.92 -4.12 -3.66
CA HIS A 32 2.90 -3.32 -4.89
C HIS A 32 1.47 -3.09 -5.42
N GLU A 33 0.46 -3.62 -4.74
CA GLU A 33 -0.96 -3.46 -5.10
C GLU A 33 -1.46 -2.08 -4.65
N MET A 34 -1.28 -1.06 -5.50
CA MET A 34 -1.62 0.34 -5.19
C MET A 34 -3.11 0.53 -4.91
N GLY A 35 -3.98 -0.21 -5.60
CA GLY A 35 -5.43 -0.18 -5.34
C GLY A 35 -5.80 -0.68 -3.94
N PHE A 36 -5.05 -1.65 -3.40
CA PHE A 36 -5.22 -2.07 -2.01
C PHE A 36 -4.71 -1.00 -1.05
N ALA A 37 -3.49 -0.51 -1.26
CA ALA A 37 -2.87 0.51 -0.41
C ALA A 37 -3.75 1.77 -0.34
N ARG A 38 -4.31 2.22 -1.46
CA ARG A 38 -5.21 3.39 -1.52
C ARG A 38 -6.49 3.23 -0.70
N ASN A 39 -7.05 2.02 -0.64
CA ASN A 39 -8.36 1.78 -0.04
C ASN A 39 -8.29 1.35 1.43
N VAL A 40 -7.16 0.82 1.89
CA VAL A 40 -7.06 0.17 3.21
C VAL A 40 -6.03 0.84 4.12
N ALA A 41 -4.95 1.40 3.56
CA ALA A 41 -3.90 1.96 4.40
C ALA A 41 -4.37 3.26 5.07
N ASN A 42 -3.97 3.47 6.32
CA ASN A 42 -4.11 4.77 6.98
C ASN A 42 -2.90 5.67 6.72
N ARG A 43 -1.73 5.06 6.50
CA ARG A 43 -0.42 5.70 6.33
C ARG A 43 0.40 4.86 5.36
N ILE A 44 1.12 5.50 4.45
CA ILE A 44 1.94 4.85 3.43
C ILE A 44 3.38 5.31 3.60
N PHE A 45 4.27 4.32 3.63
CA PHE A 45 5.71 4.53 3.59
C PHE A 45 6.23 4.18 2.21
N PHE A 46 6.84 5.15 1.53
CA PHE A 46 7.63 4.88 0.34
C PHE A 46 9.09 4.79 0.74
N MET A 47 9.73 3.66 0.43
CA MET A 47 11.13 3.44 0.71
C MET A 47 11.95 3.56 -0.56
N ASP A 48 13.03 4.35 -0.52
CA ASP A 48 14.02 4.44 -1.58
C ASP A 48 15.43 4.40 -0.98
N LYS A 49 16.34 3.64 -1.61
CA LYS A 49 17.74 3.49 -1.18
C LYS A 49 17.91 3.18 0.32
N GLY A 50 17.05 2.33 0.87
CA GLY A 50 17.09 1.92 2.27
C GLY A 50 16.61 2.98 3.28
N LYS A 51 15.98 4.06 2.82
CA LYS A 51 15.41 5.12 3.67
C LYS A 51 13.92 5.28 3.40
N ILE A 52 13.18 5.73 4.41
CA ILE A 52 11.80 6.18 4.23
C ILE A 52 11.86 7.56 3.56
N ALA A 53 11.49 7.61 2.29
CA ALA A 53 11.49 8.81 1.47
C ALA A 53 10.15 9.55 1.51
N VAL A 54 9.04 8.82 1.72
CA VAL A 54 7.70 9.40 1.97
C VAL A 54 7.05 8.69 3.12
N ASP A 55 6.33 9.47 3.90
CA ASP A 55 5.59 9.06 5.07
C ASP A 55 4.35 9.96 5.16
N ALA A 56 3.25 9.50 4.57
CA ALA A 56 2.07 10.33 4.35
C ALA A 56 0.78 9.51 4.27
N SER A 57 -0.36 10.21 4.27
CA SER A 57 -1.65 9.57 4.03
C SER A 57 -1.76 9.05 2.59
N PRO A 58 -2.63 8.05 2.31
CA PRO A 58 -2.87 7.59 0.93
C PRO A 58 -3.28 8.73 -0.01
N LYS A 59 -4.06 9.69 0.50
CA LYS A 59 -4.48 10.85 -0.28
C LYS A 59 -3.29 11.68 -0.76
N GLU A 60 -2.36 12.00 0.15
CA GLU A 60 -1.15 12.75 -0.19
C GLU A 60 -0.23 11.96 -1.13
N VAL A 61 -0.12 10.64 -0.95
CA VAL A 61 0.69 9.79 -1.82
C VAL A 61 0.12 9.72 -3.24
N PHE A 62 -1.19 9.49 -3.41
CA PHE A 62 -1.77 9.19 -4.72
C PHE A 62 -2.35 10.41 -5.44
N GLU A 63 -2.82 11.44 -4.74
CA GLU A 63 -3.47 12.61 -5.36
C GLU A 63 -2.53 13.81 -5.48
N ASN A 64 -1.59 13.97 -4.54
CA ASN A 64 -0.63 15.07 -4.56
C ASN A 64 0.76 14.67 -4.05
N PRO A 65 1.43 13.71 -4.72
CA PRO A 65 2.74 13.24 -4.29
C PRO A 65 3.74 14.40 -4.24
N SER A 66 4.31 14.66 -3.06
CA SER A 66 5.30 15.73 -2.85
C SER A 66 6.72 15.34 -3.27
N ASN A 67 6.99 14.05 -3.44
CA ASN A 67 8.30 13.50 -3.74
C ASN A 67 8.42 13.11 -5.21
N GLU A 68 9.45 13.60 -5.90
CA GLU A 68 9.69 13.33 -7.32
C GLU A 68 9.94 11.84 -7.60
N ARG A 69 10.71 11.16 -6.75
CA ARG A 69 10.97 9.73 -6.88
C ARG A 69 9.71 8.88 -6.71
N LEU A 70 8.82 9.30 -5.81
CA LEU A 70 7.51 8.66 -5.65
C LEU A 70 6.66 8.84 -6.92
N ARG A 71 6.68 10.02 -7.56
CA ARG A 71 5.96 10.27 -8.82
C ARG A 71 6.44 9.40 -9.96
N GLU A 72 7.75 9.13 -10.04
CA GLU A 72 8.31 8.21 -11.03
C GLU A 72 7.93 6.75 -10.78
N PHE A 73 7.63 6.40 -9.53
CA PHE A 73 7.33 5.04 -9.13
C PHE A 73 5.85 4.67 -9.26
N LEU A 74 4.95 5.64 -9.01
CA LEU A 74 3.50 5.51 -9.14
C LEU A 74 3.06 5.47 -10.61
#